data_AF-A0A9Q0XAM5-F1
#
_entry.id   AF-A0A9Q0XAM5-F1
#
_cell.length_a   1.000
_cell.length_b   1.000
_cell.length_c   1.000
_cell.angle_alpha   90.00
_cell.angle_beta   90.00
_cell.angle_gamma   90.00
#
_symmetry.space_group_name_H-M   'P 1'
#
loop_
_entity.id
_entity.type
_entity.pdbx_description
1 polymer ?
#
loop_
_entity_poly.entity_id
_entity_poly.type
_entity_poly.pdbx_seq_one_letter_code
_entity_poly.pdbx_strand_id
1 'polypeptide(L)'
;MRFYPKTPSGDVVGGREVAVVISAGDVVGRREVAVVISAGDVVGGREVAVVISAGDVVGGIEVAVVISAGDVVGGREVAVVISAGDVVGGREVAVVITVGGREVAVVISAGDVVGGREVAVVISAGDVVGGREVAVVISAGDVVGGREVAVVISAGDVVGGREVAVVISAGDVVGGREVTVVISAGDVVGEREVAVVISARDVVGGGREEAVVISAGDVVGGREVAVVISAGDVVGGREVAVVISAGDVVGGREVAVVISAGDVVGGREVAVVISAGDVVGGREVAVVISAGDVVGGEKWQWSSQRDVVGVVISAGDVVGGREVAVVISAGDVVGGREVAVVISAGDVIGGREVAVVISGGDVVGGREVALVISAGDVAGAIEVAVVSSAGDVVGEGEVAVVISGRDVVGGREVAVVISG
;
A
#
# COMPACT_ATOMS: atom_id res chain seq x y z
N MET A 1 -55.27 44.01 -31.38
CA MET A 1 -55.45 42.54 -31.47
C MET A 1 -54.16 41.95 -32.05
N ARG A 2 -53.37 41.21 -31.24
CA ARG A 2 -52.18 40.47 -31.70
C ARG A 2 -52.61 39.05 -32.10
N PHE A 3 -52.25 38.58 -33.29
CA PHE A 3 -52.45 37.20 -33.73
C PHE A 3 -51.20 36.38 -33.36
N TYR A 4 -51.37 35.35 -32.53
CA TYR A 4 -50.38 34.28 -32.34
C TYR A 4 -50.78 33.12 -33.27
N PRO A 5 -49.96 32.68 -34.24
CA PRO A 5 -50.30 31.49 -35.03
C PRO A 5 -50.26 30.28 -34.11
N LYS A 6 -51.39 29.57 -33.96
CA LYS A 6 -51.39 28.24 -33.32
C LYS A 6 -50.58 27.32 -34.22
N THR A 7 -49.45 26.85 -33.74
CA THR A 7 -48.76 25.69 -34.31
C THR A 7 -49.74 24.51 -34.36
N PRO A 8 -49.86 23.78 -35.48
CA PRO A 8 -50.80 22.67 -35.60
C PRO A 8 -50.53 21.57 -34.57
N SER A 9 -51.56 20.82 -34.21
CA SER A 9 -51.51 19.65 -33.32
C SER A 9 -52.08 18.44 -34.06
N GLY A 10 -51.44 17.27 -33.94
CA GLY A 10 -51.88 16.02 -34.56
C GLY A 10 -50.73 15.18 -35.11
N ASP A 11 -50.98 13.88 -35.26
CA ASP A 11 -49.96 12.91 -35.65
C ASP A 11 -49.57 13.05 -37.13
N VAL A 12 -48.28 12.88 -37.42
CA VAL A 12 -47.70 12.97 -38.76
C VAL A 12 -47.08 11.63 -39.14
N VAL A 13 -47.66 10.96 -40.13
CA VAL A 13 -47.07 9.76 -40.73
C VAL A 13 -46.56 10.10 -42.12
N GLY A 14 -45.25 10.18 -42.29
CA GLY A 14 -44.62 10.50 -43.55
C GLY A 14 -43.90 9.31 -44.19
N GLY A 15 -43.76 9.36 -45.52
CA GLY A 15 -43.22 8.28 -46.32
C GLY A 15 -41.71 8.12 -46.17
N ARG A 16 -40.94 8.83 -47.00
CA ARG A 16 -39.47 8.72 -47.07
C ARG A 16 -38.78 9.77 -46.22
N GLU A 17 -39.19 11.03 -46.36
CA GLU A 17 -38.68 12.19 -45.65
C GLU A 17 -39.83 12.89 -44.92
N VAL A 18 -39.59 13.33 -43.69
CA VAL A 18 -40.56 14.05 -42.86
C VAL A 18 -39.88 15.28 -42.26
N ALA A 19 -40.43 16.46 -42.52
CA ALA A 19 -39.97 17.71 -41.93
C ALA A 19 -41.15 18.52 -41.41
N VAL A 20 -41.34 18.62 -40.09
CA VAL A 20 -42.53 19.25 -39.49
C VAL A 20 -42.23 20.02 -38.20
N VAL A 21 -43.04 21.04 -37.95
CA VAL A 21 -43.08 21.79 -36.69
C VAL A 21 -44.51 21.74 -36.16
N ILE A 22 -44.72 21.05 -35.04
CA ILE A 22 -46.05 20.89 -34.43
C ILE A 22 -46.00 21.21 -32.93
N SER A 23 -47.14 21.58 -32.35
CA SER A 23 -47.22 21.81 -30.91
C SER A 23 -47.29 20.49 -30.14
N ALA A 24 -48.09 19.55 -30.62
CA ALA A 24 -48.21 18.23 -30.02
C ALA A 24 -48.63 17.17 -31.04
N GLY A 25 -48.20 15.93 -30.81
CA GLY A 25 -48.54 14.75 -31.63
C GLY A 25 -47.31 13.94 -32.02
N ASP A 26 -47.54 12.70 -32.47
CA ASP A 26 -46.45 11.77 -32.78
C ASP A 26 -46.01 11.90 -34.25
N VAL A 27 -44.72 11.70 -34.53
CA VAL A 27 -44.16 11.77 -35.89
C VAL A 27 -43.47 10.46 -36.26
N VAL A 28 -43.88 9.85 -37.37
CA VAL A 28 -43.29 8.61 -37.88
C VAL A 28 -42.78 8.82 -39.31
N GLY A 29 -41.51 8.48 -39.56
CA GLY A 29 -40.90 8.51 -40.89
C GLY A 29 -39.92 7.36 -41.15
N ARG A 30 -39.76 6.95 -42.41
CA ARG A 30 -38.98 5.73 -42.74
C ARG A 30 -37.50 5.93 -43.04
N ARG A 31 -37.05 7.13 -43.46
CA ARG A 31 -35.64 7.35 -43.83
C ARG A 31 -35.07 8.56 -43.10
N GLU A 32 -35.58 9.75 -43.37
CA GLU A 32 -35.09 11.01 -42.79
C GLU A 32 -36.23 11.71 -42.06
N VAL A 33 -36.02 12.07 -40.80
CA VAL A 33 -37.01 12.74 -39.95
C VAL A 33 -36.37 13.96 -39.30
N ALA A 34 -36.83 15.16 -39.63
CA ALA A 34 -36.36 16.43 -39.10
C ALA A 34 -37.51 17.20 -38.43
N VAL A 35 -37.55 17.25 -37.10
CA VAL A 35 -38.78 17.64 -36.39
C VAL A 35 -38.53 18.60 -35.25
N VAL A 36 -39.44 19.56 -35.05
CA VAL A 36 -39.55 20.35 -33.82
C VAL A 36 -40.94 20.17 -33.21
N ILE A 37 -41.04 19.58 -32.01
CA ILE A 37 -42.33 19.38 -31.29
C ILE A 37 -42.26 19.94 -29.88
N SER A 38 -43.36 20.45 -29.34
CA SER A 38 -43.41 20.72 -27.89
C SER A 38 -43.68 19.45 -27.09
N ALA A 39 -44.65 18.61 -27.47
CA ALA A 39 -44.89 17.31 -26.83
C ALA A 39 -45.28 16.18 -27.82
N GLY A 40 -44.64 15.01 -27.75
CA GLY A 40 -45.00 13.83 -28.55
C GLY A 40 -43.79 13.00 -28.98
N ASP A 41 -44.04 11.80 -29.50
CA ASP A 41 -42.98 10.83 -29.80
C ASP A 41 -42.52 10.92 -31.26
N VAL A 42 -41.25 10.63 -31.53
CA VAL A 42 -40.69 10.60 -32.90
C VAL A 42 -40.06 9.26 -33.20
N VAL A 43 -40.51 8.61 -34.28
CA VAL A 43 -39.94 7.37 -34.79
C VAL A 43 -39.40 7.57 -36.19
N GLY A 44 -38.09 7.39 -36.37
CA GLY A 44 -37.40 7.51 -37.65
C GLY A 44 -36.55 6.29 -38.01
N GLY A 45 -36.41 6.02 -39.32
CA GLY A 45 -35.76 4.79 -39.78
C GLY A 45 -34.24 4.87 -39.97
N ARG A 46 -33.70 5.94 -40.57
CA ARG A 46 -32.27 6.02 -40.92
C ARG A 46 -31.57 7.20 -40.23
N GLU A 47 -32.05 8.41 -40.47
CA GLU A 47 -31.53 9.66 -39.93
C GLU A 47 -32.66 10.39 -39.21
N VAL A 48 -32.42 10.78 -37.96
CA VAL A 48 -33.41 11.45 -37.10
C VAL A 48 -32.76 12.69 -36.50
N ALA A 49 -33.30 13.87 -36.78
CA ALA A 49 -32.87 15.16 -36.26
C ALA A 49 -34.05 15.84 -35.56
N VAL A 50 -34.07 15.89 -34.22
CA VAL A 50 -35.29 16.22 -33.48
C VAL A 50 -35.01 17.24 -32.38
N VAL A 51 -35.90 18.21 -32.22
CA VAL A 51 -35.96 19.11 -31.05
C VAL A 51 -37.33 18.95 -30.39
N ILE A 52 -37.38 18.38 -29.19
CA ILE A 52 -38.61 18.12 -28.43
C ILE A 52 -38.56 18.75 -27.05
N SER A 53 -39.69 19.28 -26.55
CA SER A 53 -39.75 19.62 -25.12
C SER A 53 -40.06 18.39 -24.26
N ALA A 54 -41.05 17.56 -24.63
CA ALA A 54 -41.33 16.28 -23.95
C ALA A 54 -41.75 15.14 -24.90
N GLY A 55 -41.20 13.93 -24.77
CA GLY A 55 -41.59 12.74 -25.57
C GLY A 55 -40.44 11.80 -25.88
N ASP A 56 -40.69 10.66 -26.53
CA ASP A 56 -39.63 9.68 -26.80
C ASP A 56 -39.13 9.77 -28.25
N VAL A 57 -37.84 9.48 -28.52
CA VAL A 57 -37.27 9.45 -29.88
C VAL A 57 -36.66 8.09 -30.18
N VAL A 58 -37.13 7.43 -31.24
CA VAL A 58 -36.58 6.17 -31.73
C VAL A 58 -35.99 6.38 -33.14
N GLY A 59 -34.71 6.08 -33.34
CA GLY A 59 -34.02 6.22 -34.62
C GLY A 59 -33.11 5.05 -34.97
N GLY A 60 -32.92 4.78 -36.27
CA GLY A 60 -32.30 3.52 -36.71
C GLY A 60 -30.80 3.53 -37.08
N ILE A 61 -30.22 4.60 -37.65
CA ILE A 61 -28.77 4.64 -37.96
C ILE A 61 -28.11 5.83 -37.30
N GLU A 62 -28.51 7.05 -37.64
CA GLU A 62 -28.01 8.31 -37.09
C GLU A 62 -29.15 9.05 -36.37
N VAL A 63 -28.92 9.46 -35.12
CA VAL A 63 -29.91 10.13 -34.28
C VAL A 63 -29.29 11.36 -33.64
N ALA A 64 -29.77 12.55 -33.97
CA ALA A 64 -29.39 13.84 -33.40
C ALA A 64 -30.60 14.46 -32.69
N VAL A 65 -30.63 14.48 -31.35
CA VAL A 65 -31.83 14.91 -30.60
C VAL A 65 -31.47 15.97 -29.58
N VAL A 66 -32.30 17.00 -29.45
CA VAL A 66 -32.34 17.90 -28.31
C VAL A 66 -33.69 17.74 -27.63
N ILE A 67 -33.71 17.24 -26.41
CA ILE A 67 -34.94 16.99 -25.67
C ILE A 67 -34.90 17.53 -24.24
N SER A 68 -35.99 18.14 -23.76
CA SER A 68 -36.04 18.54 -22.34
C SER A 68 -36.41 17.35 -21.44
N ALA A 69 -37.37 16.49 -21.82
CA ALA A 69 -37.70 15.27 -21.08
C ALA A 69 -38.18 14.11 -21.98
N GLY A 70 -37.71 12.88 -21.75
CA GLY A 70 -38.17 11.65 -22.44
C GLY A 70 -37.02 10.79 -23.00
N ASP A 71 -37.28 9.57 -23.45
CA ASP A 71 -36.23 8.59 -23.74
C ASP A 71 -35.76 8.64 -25.20
N VAL A 72 -34.48 8.32 -25.47
CA VAL A 72 -33.95 8.21 -26.84
C VAL A 72 -33.38 6.82 -27.12
N VAL A 73 -33.89 6.14 -28.13
CA VAL A 73 -33.37 4.85 -28.61
C VAL A 73 -32.78 5.04 -30.00
N GLY A 74 -31.48 4.84 -30.16
CA GLY A 74 -30.79 5.02 -31.43
C GLY A 74 -29.97 3.80 -31.86
N GLY A 75 -29.83 3.61 -33.17
CA GLY A 75 -29.17 2.43 -33.72
C GLY A 75 -27.64 2.48 -33.77
N ARG A 76 -27.02 3.25 -34.67
CA ARG A 76 -25.57 3.16 -34.91
C ARG A 76 -24.78 4.30 -34.29
N GLU A 77 -25.19 5.53 -34.56
CA GLU A 77 -24.59 6.79 -34.14
C GLU A 77 -25.68 7.65 -33.48
N VAL A 78 -25.46 8.07 -32.24
CA VAL A 78 -26.49 8.77 -31.43
C VAL A 78 -25.88 9.98 -30.77
N ALA A 79 -26.28 11.19 -31.16
CA ALA A 79 -25.93 12.46 -30.57
C ALA A 79 -27.15 13.07 -29.84
N VAL A 80 -27.17 13.13 -28.52
CA VAL A 80 -28.37 13.59 -27.77
C VAL A 80 -28.02 14.63 -26.73
N VAL A 81 -28.77 15.72 -26.69
CA VAL A 81 -28.80 16.67 -25.57
C VAL A 81 -30.12 16.49 -24.85
N ILE A 82 -30.11 15.89 -23.66
CA ILE A 82 -31.30 15.61 -22.87
C ILE A 82 -31.19 16.23 -21.48
N SER A 83 -32.27 16.82 -20.95
CA SER A 83 -32.27 17.33 -19.57
C SER A 83 -32.78 16.32 -18.54
N ALA A 84 -33.63 15.35 -18.92
CA ALA A 84 -34.08 14.23 -18.08
C ALA A 84 -34.63 13.06 -18.92
N GLY A 85 -34.14 11.84 -18.72
CA GLY A 85 -34.59 10.61 -19.41
C GLY A 85 -33.41 9.69 -19.77
N ASP A 86 -33.71 8.51 -20.31
CA ASP A 86 -32.71 7.49 -20.65
C ASP A 86 -32.32 7.57 -22.14
N VAL A 87 -31.06 7.27 -22.47
CA VAL A 87 -30.63 7.15 -23.87
C VAL A 87 -29.93 5.83 -24.11
N VAL A 88 -30.51 5.00 -24.99
CA VAL A 88 -29.99 3.70 -25.41
C VAL A 88 -29.47 3.81 -26.84
N GLY A 89 -28.15 3.69 -27.04
CA GLY A 89 -27.56 3.68 -28.38
C GLY A 89 -26.82 2.36 -28.70
N GLY A 90 -26.48 2.16 -29.98
CA GLY A 90 -25.72 0.98 -30.42
C GLY A 90 -24.21 1.18 -30.47
N ARG A 91 -23.62 1.53 -31.62
CA ARG A 91 -22.14 1.50 -31.77
C ARG A 91 -21.45 2.72 -31.15
N GLU A 92 -21.89 3.91 -31.49
CA GLU A 92 -21.27 5.18 -31.10
C GLU A 92 -22.35 6.11 -30.54
N VAL A 93 -22.11 6.64 -29.35
CA VAL A 93 -23.10 7.43 -28.61
C VAL A 93 -22.40 8.63 -27.96
N ALA A 94 -22.74 9.85 -28.38
CA ALA A 94 -22.25 11.11 -27.82
C ALA A 94 -23.42 11.87 -27.18
N VAL A 95 -23.63 11.74 -25.88
CA VAL A 95 -24.90 12.10 -25.26
C VAL A 95 -24.74 12.85 -23.94
N VAL A 96 -25.70 13.73 -23.62
CA VAL A 96 -25.75 14.56 -22.41
C VAL A 96 -26.60 13.93 -21.28
N ILE A 97 -27.14 12.71 -21.41
CA ILE A 97 -27.50 11.73 -20.34
C ILE A 97 -27.64 10.34 -21.01
N THR A 98 -26.86 9.30 -20.65
CA THR A 98 -26.89 8.01 -21.38
C THR A 98 -26.92 6.74 -20.53
N VAL A 99 -27.69 5.75 -21.01
CA VAL A 99 -27.66 4.33 -20.63
C VAL A 99 -27.52 3.46 -21.90
N GLY A 100 -26.30 3.14 -22.31
CA GLY A 100 -26.02 2.08 -23.29
C GLY A 100 -25.37 2.52 -24.61
N GLY A 101 -24.36 1.75 -25.05
CA GLY A 101 -23.62 1.90 -26.30
C GLY A 101 -22.30 1.15 -26.28
N ARG A 102 -21.70 0.81 -27.43
CA ARG A 102 -20.36 0.18 -27.50
C ARG A 102 -19.28 1.23 -27.21
N GLU A 103 -19.44 2.45 -27.71
CA GLU A 103 -18.57 3.60 -27.44
C GLU A 103 -19.46 4.75 -26.97
N VAL A 104 -19.15 5.34 -25.80
CA VAL A 104 -19.98 6.35 -25.13
C VAL A 104 -19.11 7.55 -24.77
N ALA A 105 -19.51 8.76 -25.18
CA ALA A 105 -18.88 10.03 -24.82
C ALA A 105 -19.92 10.99 -24.19
N VAL A 106 -19.70 11.43 -22.96
CA VAL A 106 -20.72 12.13 -22.15
C VAL A 106 -20.16 13.36 -21.45
N VAL A 107 -20.87 14.49 -21.51
CA VAL A 107 -20.52 15.72 -20.77
C VAL A 107 -21.77 16.33 -20.14
N ILE A 108 -21.95 16.16 -18.82
CA ILE A 108 -23.24 16.42 -18.15
C ILE A 108 -23.04 17.08 -16.79
N SER A 109 -24.05 17.81 -16.31
CA SER A 109 -23.97 18.40 -14.98
C SER A 109 -24.19 17.34 -13.90
N ALA A 110 -25.22 16.50 -14.03
CA ALA A 110 -25.50 15.44 -13.09
C ALA A 110 -26.18 14.24 -13.76
N GLY A 111 -25.87 13.03 -13.31
CA GLY A 111 -26.51 11.78 -13.73
C GLY A 111 -25.53 10.64 -13.90
N ASP A 112 -26.05 9.42 -13.87
CA ASP A 112 -25.24 8.20 -13.99
C ASP A 112 -25.03 7.83 -15.46
N VAL A 113 -23.87 7.22 -15.78
CA VAL A 113 -23.53 6.77 -17.13
C VAL A 113 -23.25 5.28 -17.12
N VAL A 114 -23.96 4.54 -17.97
CA VAL A 114 -23.67 3.11 -18.21
C VAL A 114 -23.26 2.93 -19.67
N GLY A 115 -22.02 2.46 -19.90
CA GLY A 115 -21.47 2.25 -21.23
C GLY A 115 -20.84 0.88 -21.43
N GLY A 116 -20.76 0.45 -22.69
CA GLY A 116 -20.35 -0.89 -23.09
C GLY A 116 -18.84 -1.05 -23.15
N ARG A 117 -18.22 -0.90 -24.33
CA ARG A 117 -16.80 -1.23 -24.52
C ARG A 117 -15.90 -0.07 -24.13
N GLU A 118 -16.16 1.13 -24.62
CA GLU A 118 -15.32 2.31 -24.40
C GLU A 118 -16.20 3.45 -23.89
N VAL A 119 -15.79 4.09 -22.79
CA VAL A 119 -16.58 5.10 -22.09
C VAL A 119 -15.69 6.29 -21.74
N ALA A 120 -16.05 7.47 -22.22
CA ALA A 120 -15.38 8.74 -21.92
C ALA A 120 -16.40 9.71 -21.30
N VAL A 121 -16.21 10.10 -20.04
CA VAL A 121 -17.23 10.85 -19.29
C VAL A 121 -16.62 12.06 -18.58
N VAL A 122 -17.30 13.19 -18.64
CA VAL A 122 -17.02 14.38 -17.83
C VAL A 122 -18.32 14.83 -17.15
N ILE A 123 -18.43 14.63 -15.83
CA ILE A 123 -19.65 14.97 -15.08
C ILE A 123 -19.38 15.75 -13.81
N SER A 124 -20.32 16.61 -13.37
CA SER A 124 -20.14 17.23 -12.06
C SER A 124 -20.53 16.25 -10.95
N ALA A 125 -21.63 15.52 -11.10
CA ALA A 125 -22.05 14.50 -10.14
C ALA A 125 -22.70 13.27 -10.78
N GLY A 126 -22.44 12.07 -10.25
CA GLY A 126 -23.08 10.82 -10.68
C GLY A 126 -22.07 9.68 -10.88
N ASP A 127 -22.58 8.48 -11.04
CA ASP A 127 -21.77 7.26 -11.10
C ASP A 127 -21.51 6.82 -12.55
N VAL A 128 -20.37 6.20 -12.82
CA VAL A 128 -20.03 5.68 -14.16
C VAL A 128 -19.74 4.20 -14.11
N VAL A 129 -20.49 3.42 -14.89
CA VAL A 129 -20.25 1.99 -15.11
C VAL A 129 -19.83 1.76 -16.57
N GLY A 130 -18.61 1.32 -16.79
CA GLY A 130 -18.08 1.01 -18.13
C GLY A 130 -17.50 -0.39 -18.23
N GLY A 131 -17.51 -0.97 -19.43
CA GLY A 131 -16.99 -2.32 -19.66
C GLY A 131 -15.48 -2.36 -19.86
N ARG A 132 -14.96 -2.16 -21.08
CA ARG A 132 -13.54 -2.49 -21.35
C ARG A 132 -12.58 -1.35 -21.01
N GLU A 133 -12.81 -0.17 -21.56
CA GLU A 133 -11.95 1.01 -21.41
C GLU A 133 -12.80 2.18 -20.89
N VAL A 134 -12.37 2.79 -19.79
CA VAL A 134 -13.12 3.83 -19.07
C VAL A 134 -12.20 5.00 -18.78
N ALA A 135 -12.53 6.18 -19.28
CA ALA A 135 -11.81 7.44 -19.04
C ALA A 135 -12.79 8.48 -18.46
N VAL A 136 -12.59 8.88 -17.22
CA VAL A 136 -13.64 9.57 -16.45
C VAL A 136 -13.07 10.76 -15.67
N VAL A 137 -13.77 11.88 -15.72
CA VAL A 137 -13.52 13.07 -14.89
C VAL A 137 -14.81 13.45 -14.17
N ILE A 138 -14.85 13.34 -12.84
CA ILE A 138 -16.07 13.63 -12.05
C ILE A 138 -15.74 14.57 -10.88
N SER A 139 -16.67 15.42 -10.45
CA SER A 139 -16.48 16.08 -9.15
C SER A 139 -16.91 15.15 -8.01
N ALA A 140 -18.09 14.55 -8.06
CA ALA A 140 -18.55 13.56 -7.08
C ALA A 140 -19.26 12.33 -7.69
N GLY A 141 -18.88 11.13 -7.29
CA GLY A 141 -19.54 9.88 -7.70
C GLY A 141 -18.56 8.74 -7.93
N ASP A 142 -19.08 7.53 -8.09
CA ASP A 142 -18.30 6.29 -8.13
C ASP A 142 -18.03 5.84 -9.57
N VAL A 143 -16.92 5.14 -9.80
CA VAL A 143 -16.58 4.59 -11.12
C VAL A 143 -16.33 3.09 -11.04
N VAL A 144 -17.08 2.32 -11.82
CA VAL A 144 -16.86 0.89 -12.03
C VAL A 144 -16.43 0.65 -13.46
N GLY A 145 -15.21 0.17 -13.66
CA GLY A 145 -14.67 -0.17 -14.98
C GLY A 145 -14.14 -1.60 -15.05
N GLY A 146 -14.15 -2.20 -16.23
CA GLY A 146 -13.66 -3.57 -16.42
C GLY A 146 -12.16 -3.64 -16.66
N ARG A 147 -11.66 -3.45 -17.89
CA ARG A 147 -10.25 -3.80 -18.18
C ARG A 147 -9.27 -2.66 -17.86
N GLU A 148 -9.47 -1.50 -18.44
CA GLU A 148 -8.57 -0.34 -18.36
C GLU A 148 -9.39 0.87 -17.87
N VAL A 149 -8.95 1.47 -16.76
CA VAL A 149 -9.69 2.52 -16.05
C VAL A 149 -8.74 3.68 -15.76
N ALA A 150 -9.05 4.86 -16.29
CA ALA A 150 -8.33 6.11 -16.05
C ALA A 150 -9.30 7.15 -15.49
N VAL A 151 -9.09 7.57 -14.25
CA VAL A 151 -10.10 8.31 -13.48
C VAL A 151 -9.51 9.49 -12.74
N VAL A 152 -10.19 10.64 -12.81
CA VAL A 152 -9.92 11.82 -11.98
C VAL A 152 -11.21 12.23 -11.27
N ILE A 153 -11.28 12.09 -9.94
CA ILE A 153 -12.48 12.43 -9.17
C ILE A 153 -12.15 13.33 -7.98
N SER A 154 -13.03 14.25 -7.58
CA SER A 154 -12.82 14.94 -6.30
C SER A 154 -13.27 14.06 -5.12
N ALA A 155 -14.47 13.48 -5.16
CA ALA A 155 -14.95 12.54 -4.15
C ALA A 155 -15.67 11.32 -4.77
N GLY A 156 -15.35 10.10 -4.33
CA GLY A 156 -16.02 8.86 -4.73
C GLY A 156 -15.06 7.69 -4.91
N ASP A 157 -15.62 6.50 -5.06
CA ASP A 157 -14.86 5.25 -5.09
C ASP A 157 -14.59 4.77 -6.52
N VAL A 158 -13.50 4.04 -6.74
CA VAL A 158 -13.16 3.47 -8.05
C VAL A 158 -12.92 1.98 -7.94
N VAL A 159 -13.68 1.21 -8.71
CA VAL A 159 -13.49 -0.23 -8.88
C VAL A 159 -13.08 -0.50 -10.32
N GLY A 160 -11.85 -1.00 -10.53
CA GLY A 160 -11.32 -1.37 -11.83
C GLY A 160 -10.83 -2.81 -11.87
N GLY A 161 -10.85 -3.44 -13.04
CA GLY A 161 -10.39 -4.82 -13.19
C GLY A 161 -8.89 -4.94 -13.45
N ARG A 162 -8.39 -4.75 -14.67
CA ARG A 162 -7.00 -5.13 -14.98
C ARG A 162 -5.98 -4.03 -14.69
N GLU A 163 -6.16 -2.86 -15.28
CA GLU A 163 -5.23 -1.73 -15.25
C GLU A 163 -6.02 -0.49 -14.79
N VAL A 164 -5.57 0.13 -13.69
CA VAL A 164 -6.27 1.20 -12.99
C VAL A 164 -5.31 2.35 -12.72
N ALA A 165 -5.60 3.53 -13.26
CA ALA A 165 -4.85 4.76 -13.05
C ALA A 165 -5.80 5.83 -12.49
N VAL A 166 -5.58 6.27 -11.25
CA VAL A 166 -6.58 7.05 -10.51
C VAL A 166 -5.95 8.24 -9.79
N VAL A 167 -6.60 9.40 -9.90
CA VAL A 167 -6.32 10.59 -9.09
C VAL A 167 -7.59 11.02 -8.37
N ILE A 168 -7.64 10.88 -7.04
CA ILE A 168 -8.83 11.20 -6.25
C ILE A 168 -8.50 12.11 -5.05
N SER A 169 -9.37 13.05 -4.70
CA SER A 169 -9.17 13.77 -3.43
C SER A 169 -9.65 12.94 -2.24
N ALA A 170 -10.86 12.38 -2.29
CA ALA A 170 -11.38 11.48 -1.25
C ALA A 170 -12.13 10.25 -1.83
N GLY A 171 -11.82 9.05 -1.36
CA GLY A 171 -12.53 7.81 -1.72
C GLY A 171 -11.59 6.63 -1.88
N ASP A 172 -12.16 5.44 -2.01
CA ASP A 172 -11.43 4.18 -2.01
C ASP A 172 -11.16 3.69 -3.44
N VAL A 173 -10.05 2.96 -3.65
CA VAL A 173 -9.71 2.37 -4.95
C VAL A 173 -9.48 0.87 -4.82
N VAL A 174 -10.24 0.11 -5.59
CA VAL A 174 -10.07 -1.33 -5.74
C VAL A 174 -9.66 -1.63 -7.19
N GLY A 175 -8.45 -2.14 -7.39
CA GLY A 175 -7.97 -2.57 -8.69
C GLY A 175 -7.54 -4.04 -8.68
N GLY A 176 -7.44 -4.66 -9.86
CA GLY A 176 -6.91 -6.02 -9.99
C GLY A 176 -5.40 -6.04 -10.19
N ARG A 177 -4.92 -6.09 -11.44
CA ARG A 177 -3.50 -6.42 -11.70
C ARG A 177 -2.54 -5.26 -11.50
N GLU A 178 -2.76 -4.14 -12.19
CA GLU A 178 -1.84 -3.00 -12.19
C GLU A 178 -2.62 -1.78 -11.71
N VAL A 179 -2.17 -1.19 -10.60
CA VAL A 179 -2.86 -0.11 -9.90
C VAL A 179 -1.88 1.03 -9.67
N THR A 180 -2.15 2.21 -10.23
CA THR A 180 -1.39 3.44 -10.00
C THR A 180 -2.33 4.50 -9.45
N VAL A 181 -2.09 4.95 -8.23
CA VAL A 181 -3.07 5.75 -7.49
C VAL A 181 -2.41 6.95 -6.81
N VAL A 182 -3.03 8.12 -6.95
CA VAL A 182 -2.71 9.32 -6.19
C VAL A 182 -3.98 9.77 -5.47
N ILE A 183 -4.00 9.65 -4.14
CA ILE A 183 -5.17 9.98 -3.31
C ILE A 183 -4.82 10.93 -2.18
N SER A 184 -5.71 11.87 -1.84
CA SER A 184 -5.52 12.63 -0.59
C SER A 184 -6.02 11.85 0.62
N ALA A 185 -7.21 11.25 0.56
CA ALA A 185 -7.74 10.38 1.61
C ALA A 185 -8.52 9.18 1.06
N GLY A 186 -8.27 7.98 1.58
CA GLY A 186 -9.00 6.75 1.23
C GLY A 186 -8.09 5.53 1.16
N ASP A 187 -8.70 4.36 1.11
CA ASP A 187 -8.00 3.07 1.13
C ASP A 187 -7.72 2.56 -0.30
N VAL A 188 -6.61 1.86 -0.50
CA VAL A 188 -6.25 1.27 -1.80
C VAL A 188 -6.04 -0.23 -1.69
N VAL A 189 -6.72 -0.99 -2.56
CA VAL A 189 -6.64 -2.44 -2.67
C VAL A 189 -6.20 -2.86 -4.07
N GLY A 190 -5.18 -3.71 -4.17
CA GLY A 190 -4.67 -4.26 -5.45
C GLY A 190 -4.14 -5.69 -5.35
N GLU A 191 -4.16 -6.46 -6.46
CA GLU A 191 -3.82 -7.89 -6.47
C GLU A 191 -2.39 -8.23 -6.94
N ARG A 192 -1.70 -7.39 -7.71
CA ARG A 192 -0.34 -7.73 -8.23
C ARG A 192 0.70 -6.62 -8.15
N GLU A 193 0.48 -5.53 -8.86
CA GLU A 193 1.44 -4.42 -8.97
C GLU A 193 0.73 -3.15 -8.55
N VAL A 194 1.22 -2.54 -7.46
CA VAL A 194 0.55 -1.41 -6.80
C VAL A 194 1.56 -0.28 -6.58
N ALA A 195 1.31 0.87 -7.20
CA ALA A 195 2.09 2.10 -7.01
C ALA A 195 1.18 3.19 -6.45
N VAL A 196 1.42 3.61 -5.21
CA VAL A 196 0.46 4.40 -4.44
C VAL A 196 1.13 5.60 -3.79
N VAL A 197 0.50 6.77 -3.93
CA VAL A 197 0.82 7.99 -3.19
C VAL A 197 -0.44 8.45 -2.47
N ILE A 198 -0.48 8.34 -1.13
CA ILE A 198 -1.64 8.75 -0.32
C ILE A 198 -1.23 9.79 0.74
N SER A 199 -2.06 10.81 0.98
CA SER A 199 -1.78 11.71 2.10
C SER A 199 -2.14 11.08 3.45
N ALA A 200 -3.31 10.44 3.58
CA ALA A 200 -3.68 9.71 4.80
C ALA A 200 -4.59 8.51 4.51
N ARG A 201 -4.35 7.36 5.18
CA ARG A 201 -5.11 6.08 5.25
C ARG A 201 -4.29 4.85 4.85
N ASP A 202 -4.92 3.68 4.90
CA ASP A 202 -4.27 2.37 4.84
C ASP A 202 -4.17 1.87 3.38
N VAL A 203 -3.14 1.06 3.11
CA VAL A 203 -2.93 0.38 1.83
C VAL A 203 -2.91 -1.12 2.05
N VAL A 204 -3.74 -1.86 1.30
CA VAL A 204 -3.78 -3.32 1.35
C VAL A 204 -3.46 -3.90 -0.02
N GLY A 205 -2.22 -4.29 -0.21
CA GLY A 205 -1.74 -5.03 -1.37
C GLY A 205 -1.71 -6.54 -1.14
N GLY A 206 -2.24 -7.29 -2.09
CA GLY A 206 -2.07 -8.76 -2.16
C GLY A 206 -0.96 -9.19 -3.12
N GLY A 207 -0.13 -8.23 -3.54
CA GLY A 207 0.61 -8.25 -4.78
C GLY A 207 1.95 -8.98 -4.78
N ARG A 208 2.61 -8.92 -5.93
CA ARG A 208 4.01 -9.30 -6.09
C ARG A 208 4.93 -8.16 -5.75
N GLU A 209 4.63 -6.96 -6.24
CA GLU A 209 5.51 -5.79 -6.16
C GLU A 209 4.67 -4.56 -5.81
N GLU A 210 5.07 -3.87 -4.75
CA GLU A 210 4.31 -2.75 -4.20
C GLU A 210 5.27 -1.60 -3.84
N ALA A 211 4.95 -0.39 -4.31
CA ALA A 211 5.68 0.82 -4.02
C ALA A 211 4.71 1.86 -3.43
N VAL A 212 4.88 2.18 -2.15
CA VAL A 212 3.91 2.96 -1.37
C VAL A 212 4.60 4.16 -0.72
N VAL A 213 4.04 5.35 -0.93
CA VAL A 213 4.44 6.58 -0.24
C VAL A 213 3.23 7.17 0.44
N ILE A 214 3.18 7.17 1.77
CA ILE A 214 2.05 7.73 2.53
C ILE A 214 2.49 8.67 3.64
N SER A 215 1.69 9.69 3.97
CA SER A 215 2.03 10.53 5.14
C SER A 215 1.62 9.83 6.44
N ALA A 216 0.43 9.25 6.49
CA ALA A 216 -0.03 8.48 7.65
C ALA A 216 -0.95 7.31 7.26
N GLY A 217 -0.82 6.18 7.94
CA GLY A 217 -1.63 4.97 7.76
C GLY A 217 -0.80 3.69 7.68
N ASP A 218 -1.47 2.55 7.69
CA ASP A 218 -0.81 1.24 7.70
C ASP A 218 -0.69 0.66 6.29
N VAL A 219 0.36 -0.13 6.04
CA VAL A 219 0.58 -0.82 4.75
C VAL A 219 0.66 -2.31 4.99
N VAL A 220 -0.31 -3.06 4.47
CA VAL A 220 -0.26 -4.52 4.40
C VAL A 220 0.05 -4.91 2.98
N GLY A 221 1.21 -5.52 2.77
CA GLY A 221 1.73 -5.84 1.45
C GLY A 221 2.04 -7.31 1.21
N GLY A 222 2.07 -7.66 -0.07
CA GLY A 222 2.31 -9.01 -0.55
C GLY A 222 3.78 -9.41 -0.53
N ARG A 223 4.33 -9.83 -1.67
CA ARG A 223 5.64 -10.50 -1.70
C ARG A 223 6.82 -9.53 -1.54
N GLU A 224 6.86 -8.45 -2.32
CA GLU A 224 7.98 -7.49 -2.36
C GLU A 224 7.39 -6.09 -2.16
N VAL A 225 7.76 -5.44 -1.05
CA VAL A 225 7.14 -4.18 -0.61
C VAL A 225 8.21 -3.12 -0.36
N ALA A 226 8.10 -1.98 -1.03
CA ALA A 226 8.95 -0.80 -0.82
C ALA A 226 8.09 0.37 -0.31
N VAL A 227 8.40 0.86 0.89
CA VAL A 227 7.49 1.75 1.64
C VAL A 227 8.22 2.95 2.22
N VAL A 228 7.61 4.14 2.08
CA VAL A 228 8.03 5.38 2.75
C VAL A 228 6.84 5.99 3.47
N ILE A 229 6.87 6.09 4.79
CA ILE A 229 5.76 6.59 5.62
C ILE A 229 6.24 7.62 6.64
N SER A 230 5.42 8.62 6.99
CA SER A 230 5.72 9.42 8.18
C SER A 230 5.26 8.73 9.46
N ALA A 231 4.00 8.27 9.55
CA ALA A 231 3.51 7.49 10.67
C ALA A 231 2.60 6.30 10.27
N GLY A 232 2.83 5.11 10.84
CA GLY A 232 1.99 3.92 10.66
C GLY A 232 2.80 2.65 10.49
N ASP A 233 2.12 1.51 10.50
CA ASP A 233 2.73 0.18 10.56
C ASP A 233 2.86 -0.45 9.16
N VAL A 234 3.85 -1.32 8.97
CA VAL A 234 4.05 -2.05 7.70
C VAL A 234 4.11 -3.54 7.94
N VAL A 235 3.25 -4.31 7.29
CA VAL A 235 3.26 -5.77 7.29
C VAL A 235 3.54 -6.25 5.87
N GLY A 236 4.74 -6.78 5.61
CA GLY A 236 5.13 -7.32 4.31
C GLY A 236 5.39 -8.82 4.33
N GLY A 237 5.25 -9.46 3.17
CA GLY A 237 5.44 -10.90 3.00
C GLY A 237 6.91 -11.31 2.94
N ARG A 238 7.55 -11.30 1.76
CA ARG A 238 8.87 -11.95 1.59
C ARG A 238 10.02 -10.95 1.73
N GLU A 239 10.00 -9.87 0.98
CA GLU A 239 11.08 -8.88 0.90
C GLU A 239 10.47 -7.51 1.21
N VAL A 240 10.97 -6.83 2.24
CA VAL A 240 10.41 -5.57 2.73
C VAL A 240 11.53 -4.54 2.87
N ALA A 241 11.38 -3.40 2.19
CA ALA A 241 12.28 -2.25 2.27
C ALA A 241 11.49 -1.02 2.76
N VAL A 242 11.86 -0.48 3.92
CA VAL A 242 11.00 0.47 4.64
C VAL A 242 11.77 1.66 5.18
N VAL A 243 11.20 2.85 5.02
CA VAL A 243 11.63 4.08 5.70
C VAL A 243 10.44 4.73 6.40
N ILE A 244 10.43 4.76 7.73
CA ILE A 244 9.31 5.33 8.52
C ILE A 244 9.82 6.32 9.56
N SER A 245 9.05 7.36 9.90
CA SER A 245 9.39 8.17 11.08
C SER A 245 8.91 7.49 12.37
N ALA A 246 7.64 7.09 12.45
CA ALA A 246 7.11 6.31 13.57
C ALA A 246 6.19 5.15 13.15
N GLY A 247 6.37 3.96 13.72
CA GLY A 247 5.52 2.78 13.49
C GLY A 247 6.31 1.48 13.39
N ASP A 248 5.61 0.36 13.43
CA ASP A 248 6.19 -0.97 13.51
C ASP A 248 6.31 -1.63 12.12
N VAL A 249 7.29 -2.52 11.94
CA VAL A 249 7.49 -3.26 10.69
C VAL A 249 7.56 -4.76 10.94
N VAL A 250 6.67 -5.52 10.29
CA VAL A 250 6.68 -6.97 10.28
C VAL A 250 6.98 -7.47 8.86
N GLY A 251 8.05 -8.25 8.69
CA GLY A 251 8.43 -8.83 7.41
C GLY A 251 8.81 -10.30 7.51
N GLY A 252 8.61 -11.06 6.43
CA GLY A 252 8.74 -12.52 6.50
C GLY A 252 10.12 -13.10 6.21
N ARG A 253 10.86 -12.71 5.16
CA ARG A 253 12.16 -13.33 4.85
C ARG A 253 13.33 -12.36 4.91
N GLU A 254 13.28 -11.29 4.13
CA GLU A 254 14.34 -10.28 4.03
C GLU A 254 13.74 -8.92 4.37
N VAL A 255 14.31 -8.23 5.35
CA VAL A 255 13.78 -6.99 5.92
C VAL A 255 14.89 -5.96 6.01
N ALA A 256 14.75 -4.84 5.31
CA ALA A 256 15.66 -3.70 5.32
C ALA A 256 14.93 -2.44 5.76
N VAL A 257 15.29 -1.89 6.92
CA VAL A 257 14.44 -0.90 7.60
C VAL A 257 15.25 0.26 8.16
N VAL A 258 14.72 1.48 8.00
CA VAL A 258 15.19 2.69 8.66
C VAL A 258 14.00 3.36 9.36
N ILE A 259 13.98 3.39 10.70
CA ILE A 259 12.87 3.99 11.46
C ILE A 259 13.39 4.97 12.52
N SER A 260 12.65 6.04 12.81
CA SER A 260 13.00 6.86 14.00
C SER A 260 12.49 6.22 15.29
N ALA A 261 11.22 5.84 15.36
CA ALA A 261 10.66 5.10 16.49
C ALA A 261 9.72 3.94 16.08
N GLY A 262 9.89 2.76 16.66
CA GLY A 262 9.01 1.60 16.44
C GLY A 262 9.78 0.29 16.38
N ASP A 263 9.04 -0.82 16.42
CA ASP A 263 9.60 -2.17 16.51
C ASP A 263 9.73 -2.83 15.13
N VAL A 264 10.68 -3.75 14.97
CA VAL A 264 10.88 -4.51 13.74
C VAL A 264 10.90 -6.00 14.01
N VAL A 265 10.02 -6.75 13.36
CA VAL A 265 9.99 -8.20 13.39
C VAL A 265 10.28 -8.74 11.99
N GLY A 266 11.39 -9.44 11.83
CA GLY A 266 11.80 -10.05 10.57
C GLY A 266 12.04 -11.56 10.70
N GLY A 267 11.90 -12.30 9.60
CA GLY A 267 12.18 -13.73 9.60
C GLY A 267 13.65 -14.06 9.42
N ARG A 268 14.16 -14.17 8.18
CA ARG A 268 15.48 -14.79 7.96
C ARG A 268 16.65 -13.81 8.02
N GLU A 269 16.57 -12.70 7.29
CA GLU A 269 17.63 -11.72 7.11
C GLU A 269 17.06 -10.34 7.44
N VAL A 270 17.66 -9.65 8.41
CA VAL A 270 17.16 -8.40 8.97
C VAL A 270 18.30 -7.39 9.04
N ALA A 271 18.16 -6.26 8.35
CA ALA A 271 19.10 -5.14 8.33
C ALA A 271 18.37 -3.87 8.75
N VAL A 272 18.71 -3.32 9.93
CA VAL A 272 17.87 -2.32 10.59
C VAL A 272 18.69 -1.17 11.17
N VAL A 273 18.20 0.04 10.98
CA VAL A 273 18.68 1.25 11.66
C VAL A 273 17.50 1.93 12.34
N ILE A 274 17.47 1.96 13.68
CA ILE A 274 16.39 2.58 14.46
C ILE A 274 16.94 3.56 15.49
N SER A 275 16.23 4.66 15.77
CA SER A 275 16.59 5.49 16.93
C SER A 275 16.05 4.91 18.23
N ALA A 276 14.76 4.56 18.30
CA ALA A 276 14.17 3.88 19.44
C ALA A 276 13.21 2.73 19.05
N GLY A 277 13.35 1.56 19.66
CA GLY A 277 12.45 0.41 19.45
C GLY A 277 13.20 -0.92 19.40
N ASP A 278 12.45 -2.02 19.42
CA ASP A 278 12.99 -3.37 19.54
C ASP A 278 13.12 -4.04 18.17
N VAL A 279 14.08 -4.95 18.02
CA VAL A 279 14.27 -5.75 16.80
C VAL A 279 14.28 -7.23 17.10
N VAL A 280 13.36 -7.96 16.48
CA VAL A 280 13.32 -9.42 16.51
C VAL A 280 13.63 -9.95 15.12
N GLY A 281 14.69 -10.75 14.98
CA GLY A 281 15.06 -11.41 13.75
C GLY A 281 15.37 -12.89 13.94
N GLY A 282 15.37 -13.66 12.84
CA GLY A 282 15.80 -15.05 12.84
C GLY A 282 17.30 -15.20 12.58
N ARG A 283 17.71 -15.61 11.39
CA ARG A 283 19.06 -16.15 11.17
C ARG A 283 20.17 -15.09 11.14
N GLU A 284 19.99 -14.06 10.34
CA GLU A 284 21.00 -13.03 10.11
C GLU A 284 20.41 -11.68 10.48
N VAL A 285 21.00 -11.04 11.50
CA VAL A 285 20.50 -9.80 12.09
C VAL A 285 21.65 -8.80 12.15
N ALA A 286 21.54 -7.71 11.40
CA ALA A 286 22.49 -6.60 11.37
C ALA A 286 21.79 -5.31 11.78
N VAL A 287 22.11 -4.79 12.97
CA VAL A 287 21.27 -3.77 13.62
C VAL A 287 22.11 -2.64 14.19
N VAL A 288 21.64 -1.42 13.99
CA VAL A 288 22.14 -0.21 14.66
C VAL A 288 20.96 0.48 15.35
N ILE A 289 20.97 0.51 16.68
CA ILE A 289 19.89 1.12 17.48
C ILE A 289 20.45 2.14 18.45
N SER A 290 19.74 3.25 18.71
CA SER A 290 20.13 4.11 19.84
C SER A 290 19.57 3.58 21.16
N ALA A 291 18.28 3.26 21.24
CA ALA A 291 17.66 2.62 22.40
C ALA A 291 16.69 1.49 22.02
N GLY A 292 16.79 0.33 22.67
CA GLY A 292 15.88 -0.80 22.49
C GLY A 292 16.60 -2.14 22.43
N ASP A 293 15.84 -3.23 22.46
CA ASP A 293 16.36 -4.58 22.60
C ASP A 293 16.50 -5.27 21.23
N VAL A 294 17.46 -6.19 21.10
CA VAL A 294 17.64 -7.00 19.88
C VAL A 294 17.63 -8.48 20.22
N VAL A 295 16.71 -9.21 19.59
CA VAL A 295 16.62 -10.66 19.68
C VAL A 295 16.89 -11.27 18.31
N GLY A 296 17.93 -12.09 18.20
CA GLY A 296 18.32 -12.81 16.99
C GLY A 296 18.56 -14.30 17.24
N GLY A 297 18.33 -15.11 16.21
CA GLY A 297 18.60 -16.55 16.17
C GLY A 297 17.33 -17.38 15.98
N GLU A 298 17.38 -18.38 15.10
CA GLU A 298 16.33 -19.41 15.09
C GLU A 298 16.51 -20.29 16.34
N LYS A 299 15.39 -20.68 16.98
CA LYS A 299 15.25 -21.71 18.02
C LYS A 299 16.58 -22.22 18.61
N TRP A 300 16.76 -22.11 19.94
CA TRP A 300 17.83 -22.68 20.78
C TRP A 300 18.16 -24.20 20.58
N GLN A 301 17.54 -24.87 19.61
CA GLN A 301 17.96 -26.17 19.11
C GLN A 301 19.29 -26.04 18.36
N TRP A 302 20.26 -26.85 18.78
CA TRP A 302 21.56 -27.11 18.18
C TRP A 302 21.46 -27.48 16.69
N SER A 303 21.18 -26.51 15.83
CA SER A 303 21.13 -26.63 14.39
C SER A 303 22.53 -26.36 13.82
N SER A 304 22.90 -27.08 12.77
CA SER A 304 24.22 -26.95 12.13
C SER A 304 24.36 -25.68 11.28
N GLN A 305 23.30 -24.88 11.13
CA GLN A 305 23.33 -23.62 10.38
C GLN A 305 23.89 -22.47 11.24
N ARG A 306 24.56 -21.51 10.58
CA ARG A 306 25.12 -20.32 11.23
C ARG A 306 24.02 -19.26 11.32
N ASP A 307 23.76 -18.79 12.53
CA ASP A 307 22.99 -17.58 12.78
C ASP A 307 23.98 -16.53 13.29
N VAL A 308 23.94 -15.32 12.72
CA VAL A 308 24.88 -14.23 13.00
C VAL A 308 24.10 -13.00 13.41
N VAL A 309 24.43 -12.47 14.57
CA VAL A 309 23.86 -11.23 15.13
C VAL A 309 24.98 -10.21 15.24
N GLY A 310 24.96 -9.19 14.39
CA GLY A 310 25.89 -8.06 14.39
C GLY A 310 25.17 -6.78 14.84
N VAL A 311 25.50 -6.25 16.01
CA VAL A 311 24.66 -5.26 16.68
C VAL A 311 25.48 -4.11 17.28
N VAL A 312 25.01 -2.89 17.07
CA VAL A 312 25.51 -1.70 17.76
C VAL A 312 24.34 -1.01 18.44
N ILE A 313 24.36 -0.92 19.78
CA ILE A 313 23.28 -0.26 20.56
C ILE A 313 23.87 0.76 21.53
N SER A 314 23.22 1.91 21.73
CA SER A 314 23.61 2.79 22.84
C SER A 314 23.05 2.27 24.17
N ALA A 315 21.76 1.96 24.23
CA ALA A 315 21.13 1.35 25.41
C ALA A 315 20.13 0.24 25.04
N GLY A 316 20.25 -0.94 25.64
CA GLY A 316 19.31 -2.06 25.46
C GLY A 316 19.99 -3.42 25.44
N ASP A 317 19.19 -4.47 25.52
CA ASP A 317 19.67 -5.84 25.69
C ASP A 317 19.81 -6.56 24.34
N VAL A 318 20.76 -7.50 24.24
CA VAL A 318 20.94 -8.34 23.04
C VAL A 318 20.88 -9.81 23.39
N VAL A 319 19.94 -10.54 22.79
CA VAL A 319 19.85 -11.98 22.88
C VAL A 319 20.14 -12.58 21.51
N GLY A 320 21.16 -13.41 21.41
CA GLY A 320 21.61 -14.02 20.17
C GLY A 320 21.80 -15.54 20.26
N GLY A 321 21.53 -16.23 19.16
CA GLY A 321 21.71 -17.68 19.03
C GLY A 321 23.17 -18.11 18.98
N ARG A 322 23.74 -18.24 17.79
CA ARG A 322 25.03 -18.92 17.60
C ARG A 322 26.23 -17.98 17.64
N GLU A 323 26.32 -17.03 16.71
CA GLU A 323 27.43 -16.08 16.60
C GLU A 323 26.88 -14.67 16.90
N VAL A 324 27.45 -14.00 17.91
CA VAL A 324 26.99 -12.70 18.40
C VAL A 324 28.17 -11.75 18.45
N ALA A 325 28.14 -10.69 17.67
CA ALA A 325 29.15 -9.63 17.61
C ALA A 325 28.49 -8.29 17.96
N VAL A 326 28.85 -7.72 19.11
CA VAL A 326 28.05 -6.66 19.73
C VAL A 326 28.93 -5.54 20.27
N VAL A 327 28.49 -4.29 20.05
CA VAL A 327 29.03 -3.11 20.73
C VAL A 327 27.87 -2.39 21.42
N ILE A 328 27.85 -2.36 22.76
CA ILE A 328 26.79 -1.69 23.53
C ILE A 328 27.39 -0.69 24.52
N SER A 329 26.73 0.46 24.72
CA SER A 329 27.13 1.35 25.83
C SER A 329 26.52 0.88 27.15
N ALA A 330 25.21 0.60 27.21
CA ALA A 330 24.56 0.04 28.39
C ALA A 330 23.55 -1.07 28.02
N GLY A 331 23.61 -2.24 28.66
CA GLY A 331 22.65 -3.34 28.49
C GLY A 331 23.29 -4.72 28.54
N ASP A 332 22.45 -5.74 28.66
CA ASP A 332 22.87 -7.11 28.87
C ASP A 332 23.01 -7.86 27.53
N VAL A 333 23.94 -8.82 27.45
CA VAL A 333 24.15 -9.66 26.26
C VAL A 333 24.08 -11.12 26.62
N VAL A 334 23.17 -11.85 25.98
CA VAL A 334 23.05 -13.30 26.09
C VAL A 334 23.34 -13.93 24.73
N GLY A 335 24.42 -14.72 24.62
CA GLY A 335 24.80 -15.41 23.40
C GLY A 335 25.06 -16.90 23.60
N GLY A 336 24.77 -17.72 22.58
CA GLY A 336 24.83 -19.17 22.71
C GLY A 336 26.19 -19.81 22.44
N ARG A 337 26.84 -19.62 21.28
CA ARG A 337 28.08 -20.34 20.95
C ARG A 337 29.31 -19.47 20.96
N GLU A 338 29.35 -18.45 20.13
CA GLU A 338 30.48 -17.54 19.93
C GLU A 338 30.00 -16.12 20.19
N VAL A 339 30.61 -15.45 21.16
CA VAL A 339 30.18 -14.14 21.65
C VAL A 339 31.39 -13.21 21.66
N ALA A 340 31.39 -12.18 20.81
CA ALA A 340 32.40 -11.15 20.75
C ALA A 340 31.77 -9.80 21.09
N VAL A 341 32.11 -9.23 22.24
CA VAL A 341 31.34 -8.14 22.84
C VAL A 341 32.24 -7.02 23.34
N VAL A 342 31.83 -5.78 23.09
CA VAL A 342 32.39 -4.59 23.74
C VAL A 342 31.26 -3.87 24.45
N ILE A 343 31.28 -3.84 25.79
CA ILE A 343 30.24 -3.21 26.61
C ILE A 343 30.84 -2.17 27.55
N SER A 344 30.18 -1.02 27.72
CA SER A 344 30.58 -0.11 28.81
C SER A 344 29.94 -0.50 30.14
N ALA A 345 28.65 -0.82 30.16
CA ALA A 345 27.95 -1.32 31.35
C ALA A 345 26.91 -2.41 31.03
N GLY A 346 26.89 -3.53 31.76
CA GLY A 346 25.85 -4.58 31.64
C GLY A 346 26.41 -5.99 31.78
N ASP A 347 25.55 -7.01 31.86
CA ASP A 347 26.00 -8.38 32.08
C ASP A 347 26.16 -9.15 30.75
N VAL A 348 27.12 -10.07 30.68
CA VAL A 348 27.34 -10.94 29.51
C VAL A 348 27.21 -12.40 29.89
N ILE A 349 26.28 -13.11 29.26
CA ILE A 349 26.14 -14.56 29.36
C ILE A 349 26.50 -15.16 28.00
N GLY A 350 27.60 -15.89 27.92
CA GLY A 350 28.02 -16.59 26.71
C GLY A 350 28.16 -18.10 26.94
N GLY A 351 27.89 -18.90 25.91
CA GLY A 351 28.05 -20.35 26.01
C GLY A 351 29.47 -20.85 25.73
N ARG A 352 29.85 -21.13 24.48
CA ARG A 352 31.09 -21.88 24.21
C ARG A 352 32.35 -21.01 24.24
N GLU A 353 32.39 -19.97 23.43
CA GLU A 353 33.55 -19.11 23.19
C GLU A 353 33.11 -17.66 23.41
N VAL A 354 33.79 -16.96 24.32
CA VAL A 354 33.40 -15.62 24.76
C VAL A 354 34.64 -14.73 24.77
N ALA A 355 34.62 -13.69 23.96
CA ALA A 355 35.63 -12.64 23.91
C ALA A 355 34.97 -11.31 24.28
N VAL A 356 35.25 -10.76 25.47
CA VAL A 356 34.56 -9.55 25.97
C VAL A 356 35.55 -8.50 26.41
N VAL A 357 35.28 -7.25 26.02
CA VAL A 357 35.85 -6.07 26.66
C VAL A 357 34.72 -5.37 27.38
N ILE A 358 34.76 -5.34 28.72
CA ILE A 358 33.70 -4.70 29.52
C ILE A 358 34.26 -3.71 30.54
N SER A 359 33.65 -2.54 30.65
CA SER A 359 34.04 -1.57 31.69
C SER A 359 33.35 -1.82 33.02
N GLY A 360 32.11 -2.32 33.04
CA GLY A 360 31.38 -2.65 34.26
C GLY A 360 30.28 -3.69 34.05
N GLY A 361 30.29 -4.79 34.79
CA GLY A 361 29.23 -5.81 34.78
C GLY A 361 29.76 -7.23 34.82
N ASP A 362 28.87 -8.20 35.03
CA ASP A 362 29.25 -9.59 35.29
C ASP A 362 29.34 -10.40 34.00
N VAL A 363 30.25 -11.37 33.94
CA VAL A 363 30.44 -12.25 32.79
C VAL A 363 30.31 -13.71 33.19
N VAL A 364 29.33 -14.40 32.62
CA VAL A 364 29.16 -15.85 32.72
C VAL A 364 29.53 -16.46 31.37
N GLY A 365 30.64 -17.20 31.30
CA GLY A 365 31.04 -17.93 30.10
C GLY A 365 31.01 -19.44 30.34
N GLY A 366 31.01 -20.26 29.28
CA GLY A 366 30.94 -21.72 29.41
C GLY A 366 32.24 -22.49 29.18
N ARG A 367 32.85 -22.48 27.98
CA ARG A 367 34.10 -23.23 27.74
C ARG A 367 35.35 -22.35 27.73
N GLU A 368 35.44 -21.44 26.78
CA GLU A 368 36.61 -20.60 26.54
C GLU A 368 36.23 -19.14 26.69
N VAL A 369 36.95 -18.43 27.55
CA VAL A 369 36.64 -17.05 27.92
C VAL A 369 37.91 -16.21 27.90
N ALA A 370 37.94 -15.20 27.02
CA ALA A 370 38.99 -14.20 26.93
C ALA A 370 38.42 -12.82 27.27
N LEU A 371 38.90 -12.19 28.34
CA LEU A 371 38.27 -11.00 28.91
C LEU A 371 39.26 -9.89 29.21
N VAL A 372 38.79 -8.67 28.98
CA VAL A 372 39.35 -7.44 29.55
C VAL A 372 38.22 -6.74 30.31
N ILE A 373 38.26 -6.78 31.64
CA ILE A 373 37.21 -6.24 32.52
C ILE A 373 37.77 -5.12 33.38
N SER A 374 37.09 -3.98 33.46
CA SER A 374 37.49 -2.95 34.44
C SER A 374 36.87 -3.20 35.81
N ALA A 375 35.59 -3.59 35.87
CA ALA A 375 34.90 -3.99 37.10
C ALA A 375 33.82 -5.06 36.83
N GLY A 376 33.71 -6.08 37.67
CA GLY A 376 32.63 -7.09 37.65
C GLY A 376 33.12 -8.51 37.82
N ASP A 377 32.20 -9.44 38.09
CA ASP A 377 32.52 -10.83 38.43
C ASP A 377 32.54 -11.74 37.19
N VAL A 378 33.36 -12.79 37.21
CA VAL A 378 33.49 -13.79 36.12
C VAL A 378 33.20 -15.19 36.64
N ALA A 379 32.30 -15.93 35.97
CA ALA A 379 31.92 -17.30 36.37
C ALA A 379 31.79 -18.28 35.19
N GLY A 380 31.95 -19.58 35.48
CA GLY A 380 31.38 -20.69 34.69
C GLY A 380 32.26 -21.33 33.62
N ALA A 381 33.50 -20.86 33.42
CA ALA A 381 34.34 -21.26 32.30
C ALA A 381 35.40 -22.31 32.63
N ILE A 382 35.77 -23.13 31.62
CA ILE A 382 36.80 -24.19 31.70
C ILE A 382 38.21 -23.64 31.40
N GLU A 383 38.29 -22.64 30.52
CA GLU A 383 39.52 -21.95 30.17
C GLU A 383 39.27 -20.45 30.24
N VAL A 384 39.99 -19.76 31.13
CA VAL A 384 39.77 -18.34 31.42
C VAL A 384 41.07 -17.58 31.28
N ALA A 385 41.10 -16.60 30.38
CA ALA A 385 42.14 -15.59 30.30
C ALA A 385 41.52 -14.22 30.61
N VAL A 386 41.81 -13.67 31.80
CA VAL A 386 41.21 -12.42 32.28
C VAL A 386 42.29 -11.39 32.59
N VAL A 387 42.12 -10.18 32.06
CA VAL A 387 42.78 -8.97 32.56
C VAL A 387 41.71 -8.16 33.29
N SER A 388 41.75 -8.11 34.63
CA SER A 388 40.77 -7.39 35.44
C SER A 388 41.40 -6.33 36.34
N SER A 389 40.79 -5.16 36.46
CA SER A 389 41.16 -4.20 37.51
C SER A 389 40.35 -4.34 38.81
N ALA A 390 39.20 -5.02 38.80
CA ALA A 390 38.39 -5.28 39.99
C ALA A 390 37.32 -6.37 39.73
N GLY A 391 37.12 -7.30 40.67
CA GLY A 391 36.07 -8.32 40.63
C GLY A 391 36.57 -9.72 41.00
N ASP A 392 35.64 -10.65 41.21
CA ASP A 392 35.94 -12.04 41.55
C ASP A 392 35.96 -12.92 40.28
N VAL A 393 36.88 -13.89 40.21
CA VAL A 393 36.98 -14.85 39.08
C VAL A 393 36.82 -16.28 39.59
N VAL A 394 35.81 -16.98 39.07
CA VAL A 394 35.49 -18.38 39.36
C VAL A 394 35.49 -19.20 38.08
N GLY A 395 36.46 -20.09 37.93
CA GLY A 395 36.60 -20.97 36.77
C GLY A 395 36.89 -22.43 37.16
N GLU A 396 36.40 -23.36 36.35
CA GLU A 396 36.89 -24.73 36.33
C GLU A 396 38.08 -24.80 35.35
N GLY A 397 39.03 -25.73 35.51
CA GLY A 397 40.12 -25.92 34.52
C GLY A 397 41.31 -24.94 34.60
N GLU A 398 41.78 -24.43 33.44
CA GLU A 398 42.98 -23.60 33.30
C GLU A 398 42.61 -22.11 33.38
N VAL A 399 43.18 -21.41 34.37
CA VAL A 399 42.82 -20.02 34.66
C VAL A 399 44.08 -19.14 34.69
N ALA A 400 44.21 -18.26 33.71
CA ALA A 400 45.25 -17.24 33.62
C ALA A 400 44.67 -15.86 33.93
N VAL A 401 45.12 -15.22 35.00
CA VAL A 401 44.54 -13.95 35.46
C VAL A 401 45.62 -12.92 35.79
N VAL A 402 45.43 -11.72 35.25
CA VAL A 402 46.16 -10.51 35.66
C VAL A 402 45.17 -9.62 36.39
N ILE A 403 45.22 -9.58 37.73
CA ILE A 403 44.36 -8.71 38.56
C ILE A 403 45.19 -7.64 39.25
N SER A 404 44.70 -6.41 39.25
CA SER A 404 45.10 -5.41 40.24
C SER A 404 44.08 -5.38 41.38
N GLY A 405 44.13 -6.34 42.32
CA GLY A 405 43.54 -6.10 43.66
C GLY A 405 42.71 -7.14 44.44
N ARG A 406 42.35 -8.37 44.01
CA ARG A 406 41.52 -9.32 44.83
C ARG A 406 41.68 -10.83 44.51
N ASP A 407 40.81 -11.67 45.10
CA ASP A 407 40.82 -13.14 45.22
C ASP A 407 40.48 -13.90 43.92
N VAL A 408 41.16 -15.02 43.69
CA VAL A 408 40.92 -15.94 42.57
C VAL A 408 40.63 -17.33 43.12
N VAL A 409 39.54 -17.96 42.70
CA VAL A 409 39.19 -19.34 43.08
C VAL A 409 39.21 -20.24 41.84
N GLY A 410 40.19 -21.14 41.75
CA GLY A 410 40.39 -22.04 40.60
C GLY A 410 40.60 -23.50 40.98
N GLY A 411 40.15 -24.43 40.13
CA GLY A 411 40.06 -25.85 40.44
C GLY A 411 41.29 -26.72 40.16
N ARG A 412 42.19 -26.33 39.23
CA ARG A 412 43.31 -27.21 38.82
C ARG A 412 44.66 -26.50 38.51
N GLU A 413 44.71 -25.39 37.76
CA GLU A 413 45.95 -24.60 37.53
C GLU A 413 45.66 -23.08 37.41
N VAL A 414 46.34 -22.25 38.21
CA VAL A 414 46.14 -20.78 38.22
C VAL A 414 47.47 -20.05 38.03
N ALA A 415 47.58 -19.21 37.01
CA ALA A 415 48.68 -18.25 36.85
C ALA A 415 48.18 -16.84 37.22
N VAL A 416 48.52 -16.36 38.41
CA VAL A 416 48.14 -15.02 38.89
C VAL A 416 49.33 -14.06 38.81
N VAL A 417 49.18 -12.95 38.08
CA VAL A 417 50.14 -11.83 38.12
C VAL A 417 49.47 -10.64 38.80
N ILE A 418 49.92 -10.32 40.03
CA ILE A 418 49.45 -9.16 40.80
C ILE A 418 50.45 -8.01 40.59
N SER A 419 50.02 -6.93 39.93
CA SER A 419 50.81 -5.68 39.87
C SER A 419 50.21 -4.69 40.87
N GLY A 420 50.97 -4.37 41.92
CA GLY A 420 50.59 -3.43 43.00
C GLY A 420 50.91 -1.98 42.71
#